data_AF-A0A8H6ISV6-F1
#
_entry.id   AF-A0A8H6ISV6-F1
#
_cell.length_a   1.000
_cell.length_b   1.000
_cell.length_c   1.000
_cell.angle_alpha   90.00
_cell.angle_beta   90.00
_cell.angle_gamma   90.00
#
_symmetry.space_group_name_H-M   'P 1'
#
loop_
_entity.id
_entity.type
_entity.pdbx_description
1 polymer ?
#
loop_
_entity_poly.entity_id
_entity_poly.type
_entity_poly.pdbx_seq_one_letter_code
_entity_poly.pdbx_strand_id
1 'polypeptide(L)'
;MSALPASYPGLLPREDAPLQCQTARAPDYYGLGVRLGIYFAWANAYVANTLLPSEIAGAADTNNIFLLVILISMIKCSGVRMLVDIDGLILMHLSGGFLFGTLSLWGYRTRQYVDNGPAGIRFFGGFGTHSRLIVCVAVSVYGLWYWLYGVTGGLVHMGSPEERDELEVNPPNSDECSTLYTFMFAKVRADGGIRIFYIIVCIGCIIYYGLMLLASSLAGWARARRMIQLYKEKSWAESSRLRFVTGFKYRELQVLFKWLRWLNLAFLIYSMLLVEFSLNFNHVSAVLGGPNENELHLPAQLLPLLIGAIGFVRTCYLLFESWRSPEDIDPSLSAPPTPLPSRTMHPRDMLLLFSPAMARRATVSHNPEEIDETAKKRGRPVRYLVAWLPWLSLLESFQEQPMPDKEKRVSGRSDGSESPQWAAKSGWRQVSRDEGDHEAVRQSAPGQPESP
;
A
#
# COMPACT_ATOMS: atom_id res chain seq x y z
N MET A 1 15.71 18.09 60.72
CA MET A 1 14.44 18.82 60.50
C MET A 1 14.79 20.14 59.85
N SER A 2 14.82 20.15 58.52
CA SER A 2 15.17 21.31 57.72
C SER A 2 13.87 21.92 57.23
N ALA A 3 13.54 23.11 57.74
CA ALA A 3 12.33 23.83 57.38
C ALA A 3 12.38 24.21 55.90
N LEU A 4 11.38 23.77 55.13
CA LEU A 4 11.13 24.25 53.78
C LEU A 4 10.72 25.73 53.83
N PRO A 5 11.26 26.60 52.96
CA PRO A 5 10.88 28.00 52.94
C PRO A 5 9.42 28.14 52.49
N ALA A 6 8.67 28.93 53.26
CA ALA A 6 7.29 29.29 52.99
C ALA A 6 7.14 29.90 51.59
N SER A 7 6.23 29.33 50.80
CA SER A 7 5.76 29.88 49.54
C SER A 7 5.06 31.22 49.81
N TYR A 8 5.52 32.27 49.15
CA TYR A 8 4.93 33.61 49.23
C TYR A 8 3.54 33.63 48.56
N PRO A 9 2.45 33.98 49.26
CA PRO A 9 1.16 34.25 48.66
C PRO A 9 1.11 35.74 48.30
N GLY A 10 1.40 36.12 47.05
CA GLY A 10 1.38 37.56 46.73
C GLY A 10 1.79 38.01 45.34
N LEU A 11 2.11 37.09 44.41
CA LEU A 11 2.17 37.43 42.99
C LEU A 11 0.92 36.86 42.34
N LEU A 12 0.02 37.77 41.91
CA LEU A 12 -1.05 37.44 40.99
C LEU A 12 -0.44 36.60 39.85
N PRO A 13 -0.93 35.38 39.60
CA PRO A 13 -0.46 34.61 38.46
C PRO A 13 -0.64 35.48 37.23
N ARG A 14 0.45 35.68 36.48
CA ARG A 14 0.44 36.44 35.25
C ARG A 14 -0.64 35.82 34.35
N GLU A 15 -1.69 36.58 34.07
CA GLU A 15 -2.97 36.16 33.46
C GLU A 15 -2.86 35.68 32.00
N ASP A 16 -1.62 35.50 31.50
CA ASP A 16 -1.29 35.07 30.14
C ASP A 16 -0.37 33.84 30.14
N ALA A 17 -0.45 32.96 31.14
CA ALA A 17 0.16 31.65 31.00
C ALA A 17 -0.50 30.98 29.78
N PRO A 18 0.26 30.59 28.74
CA PRO A 18 -0.33 30.00 27.55
C PRO A 18 -1.14 28.78 27.97
N LEU A 19 -2.40 28.69 27.53
CA LEU A 19 -3.25 27.52 27.73
C LEU A 19 -2.44 26.28 27.34
N GLN A 20 -2.27 25.35 28.28
CA GLN A 20 -1.58 24.08 28.10
C GLN A 20 -2.55 22.98 28.46
N CYS A 21 -2.80 22.11 27.50
CA CYS A 21 -3.65 20.94 27.67
C CYS A 21 -2.79 19.69 27.59
N GLN A 22 -3.06 18.68 28.42
CA GLN A 22 -2.24 17.47 28.51
C GLN A 22 -3.13 16.24 28.59
N THR A 23 -2.68 15.10 28.07
CA THR A 23 -3.30 13.81 28.38
C THR A 23 -2.27 12.92 29.04
N ALA A 24 -2.69 12.14 30.04
CA ALA A 24 -1.79 11.34 30.87
C ALA A 24 -0.93 10.33 30.08
N ARG A 25 -1.33 10.00 28.85
CA ARG A 25 -0.69 8.96 28.01
C ARG A 25 -0.42 9.40 26.59
N ALA A 26 -0.58 10.70 26.31
CA ALA A 26 -0.19 11.30 25.05
C ALA A 26 1.21 10.85 24.58
N PRO A 27 2.23 10.82 25.48
CA PRO A 27 3.59 10.46 25.08
C PRO A 27 3.71 9.01 24.58
N ASP A 28 2.94 8.08 25.11
CA ASP A 28 2.96 6.66 24.72
C ASP A 28 2.29 6.41 23.36
N TYR A 29 1.24 7.16 23.05
CA TYR A 29 0.46 6.98 21.82
C TYR A 29 1.05 7.71 20.62
N TYR A 30 1.47 8.95 20.82
CA TYR A 30 1.94 9.84 19.76
C TYR A 30 2.95 10.86 20.29
N GLY A 31 3.75 10.49 21.30
CA GLY A 31 4.91 11.26 21.71
C GLY A 31 5.87 11.52 20.54
N LEU A 32 6.81 12.44 20.75
CA LEU A 32 7.74 12.87 19.70
C LEU A 32 8.46 11.67 19.03
N GLY A 33 8.93 10.70 19.82
CA GLY A 33 9.60 9.51 19.29
C GLY A 33 8.68 8.64 18.43
N VAL A 34 7.42 8.47 18.84
CA VAL A 34 6.41 7.71 18.08
C VAL A 34 6.12 8.39 16.75
N ARG A 35 5.82 9.70 16.77
CA ARG A 35 5.51 10.47 15.56
C ARG A 35 6.68 10.50 14.58
N LEU A 36 7.88 10.84 15.04
CA LEU A 36 9.07 10.83 14.20
C LEU A 36 9.38 9.44 13.65
N GLY A 37 9.23 8.39 14.46
CA GLY A 37 9.35 7.00 14.02
C GLY A 37 8.40 6.66 12.87
N ILE A 38 7.13 7.03 13.00
CA ILE A 38 6.12 6.87 11.95
C ILE A 38 6.45 7.70 10.71
N TYR A 39 6.90 8.95 10.88
CA TYR A 39 7.27 9.82 9.77
C TYR A 39 8.46 9.28 8.98
N PHE A 40 9.49 8.76 9.67
CA PHE A 40 10.60 8.07 9.02
C PHE A 40 10.16 6.77 8.35
N ALA A 41 9.23 6.01 8.94
CA ALA A 41 8.68 4.82 8.31
C ALA A 41 7.88 5.15 7.03
N TRP A 42 7.15 6.27 7.02
CA TRP A 42 6.50 6.80 5.83
C TRP A 42 7.48 7.25 4.76
N ALA A 43 8.50 8.01 5.14
CA ALA A 43 9.56 8.45 4.24
C ALA A 43 10.31 7.24 3.64
N ASN A 44 10.63 6.25 4.48
CA ASN A 44 11.26 5.00 4.06
C ASN A 44 10.41 4.28 3.01
N ALA A 45 9.12 4.07 3.26
CA ALA A 45 8.25 3.42 2.30
C ALA A 45 8.05 4.24 1.02
N TYR A 46 8.02 5.57 1.11
CA TYR A 46 7.98 6.44 -0.07
C TYR A 46 9.23 6.27 -0.95
N VAL A 47 10.42 6.30 -0.34
CA VAL A 47 11.70 6.13 -1.02
C VAL A 47 11.81 4.72 -1.60
N ALA A 48 11.51 3.67 -0.82
CA ALA A 48 11.51 2.29 -1.29
C ALA A 48 10.57 2.10 -2.49
N ASN A 49 9.35 2.63 -2.41
CA ASN A 49 8.38 2.52 -3.49
C ASN A 49 8.77 3.30 -4.75
N THR A 50 9.49 4.41 -4.60
CA THR A 50 9.85 5.28 -5.72
C THR A 50 11.15 4.85 -6.39
N LEU A 51 12.15 4.52 -5.58
CA LEU A 51 13.54 4.41 -6.00
C LEU A 51 14.13 3.00 -5.77
N LEU A 52 13.72 2.28 -4.73
CA LEU A 52 14.39 1.04 -4.32
C LEU A 52 13.41 -0.15 -4.14
N PRO A 53 13.04 -0.86 -5.23
CA PRO A 53 12.08 -1.96 -5.21
C PRO A 53 12.37 -3.08 -4.19
N SER A 54 13.66 -3.36 -3.94
CA SER A 54 14.08 -4.46 -3.06
C SER A 54 13.61 -4.28 -1.62
N GLU A 55 13.49 -3.04 -1.15
CA GLU A 55 13.12 -2.75 0.23
C GLU A 55 11.61 -2.50 0.42
N ILE A 56 10.80 -2.52 -0.65
CA ILE A 56 9.35 -2.23 -0.56
C ILE A 56 8.64 -3.23 0.36
N ALA A 57 9.00 -4.51 0.28
CA ALA A 57 8.37 -5.55 1.09
C ALA A 57 8.62 -5.29 2.59
N GLY A 58 9.88 -5.08 2.98
CA GLY A 58 10.25 -4.78 4.35
C GLY A 58 9.60 -3.49 4.87
N ALA A 59 9.64 -2.42 4.09
CA ALA A 59 9.01 -1.15 4.48
C ALA A 59 7.48 -1.27 4.62
N ALA A 60 6.82 -2.04 3.75
CA ALA A 60 5.39 -2.27 3.84
C ALA A 60 5.01 -3.10 5.07
N ASP A 61 5.81 -4.11 5.42
CA ASP A 61 5.58 -4.94 6.61
C ASP A 61 5.75 -4.11 7.89
N THR A 62 6.80 -3.29 7.99
CA THR A 62 6.99 -2.36 9.11
C THR A 62 5.81 -1.40 9.27
N ASN A 63 5.33 -0.81 8.17
CA ASN A 63 4.18 0.09 8.20
C ASN A 63 2.88 -0.63 8.60
N ASN A 64 2.68 -1.86 8.14
CA ASN A 64 1.52 -2.65 8.52
C ASN A 64 1.56 -3.02 10.01
N ILE A 65 2.74 -3.31 10.56
CA ILE A 65 2.92 -3.55 12.00
C ILE A 65 2.57 -2.29 12.79
N PHE A 66 3.10 -1.12 12.41
CA PHE A 66 2.77 0.15 13.08
C PHE A 66 1.26 0.43 13.05
N LEU A 67 0.62 0.30 11.89
CA LEU A 67 -0.81 0.52 11.77
C LEU A 67 -1.63 -0.47 12.61
N LEU A 68 -1.24 -1.75 12.63
CA LEU A 68 -1.89 -2.78 13.45
C LEU A 68 -1.76 -2.48 14.94
N VAL A 69 -0.58 -2.06 15.40
CA VAL A 69 -0.35 -1.69 16.81
C VAL A 69 -1.20 -0.46 17.18
N ILE A 70 -1.24 0.57 16.32
CA ILE A 70 -2.10 1.74 16.52
C ILE A 70 -3.57 1.32 16.63
N LEU A 71 -4.05 0.46 15.73
CA LEU A 71 -5.42 -0.06 15.77
C LEU A 71 -5.72 -0.81 17.08
N ILE A 72 -4.83 -1.70 17.51
CA ILE A 72 -5.00 -2.46 18.77
C ILE A 72 -5.05 -1.50 19.96
N SER A 73 -4.15 -0.51 20.01
CA SER A 73 -4.13 0.51 21.06
C SER A 73 -5.44 1.31 21.07
N MET A 74 -5.90 1.78 19.92
CA MET A 74 -7.17 2.49 19.80
C MET A 74 -8.34 1.66 20.33
N ILE A 75 -8.50 0.41 19.88
CA ILE A 75 -9.59 -0.48 20.32
C ILE A 75 -9.51 -0.76 21.82
N LYS A 76 -8.34 -1.18 22.29
CA LYS A 76 -8.14 -1.58 23.69
C LYS A 76 -8.38 -0.40 24.62
N CYS A 77 -7.72 0.73 24.38
CA CYS A 77 -7.80 1.90 25.25
C CYS A 77 -9.18 2.57 25.22
N SER A 78 -9.87 2.54 24.08
CA SER A 78 -11.29 2.98 24.02
C SER A 78 -12.17 2.08 24.88
N GLY A 79 -11.98 0.75 24.81
CA GLY A 79 -12.79 -0.21 25.55
C GLY A 79 -12.66 -0.13 27.07
N VAL A 80 -11.51 0.36 27.57
CA VAL A 80 -11.28 0.60 29.01
C VAL A 80 -11.39 2.08 29.39
N ARG A 81 -11.95 2.93 28.51
CA ARG A 81 -12.14 4.38 28.71
C ARG A 81 -10.87 5.16 29.08
N MET A 82 -9.73 4.69 28.60
CA MET A 82 -8.42 5.33 28.83
C MET A 82 -7.98 6.24 27.67
N LEU A 83 -8.71 6.20 26.55
CA LEU A 83 -8.41 6.99 25.38
C LEU A 83 -9.23 8.28 25.41
N VAL A 84 -8.53 9.42 25.45
CA VAL A 84 -9.16 10.74 25.35
C VAL A 84 -9.51 11.02 23.88
N ASP A 85 -10.53 11.83 23.63
CA ASP A 85 -10.99 12.16 22.28
C ASP A 85 -9.89 12.72 21.35
N ILE A 86 -8.99 13.58 21.86
CA ILE A 86 -7.81 14.06 21.12
C ILE A 86 -6.87 12.92 20.75
N ASP A 87 -6.69 11.93 21.62
CA ASP A 87 -5.75 10.84 21.39
C ASP A 87 -6.29 9.98 20.24
N GLY A 88 -7.59 9.70 20.26
CA GLY A 88 -8.30 9.08 19.16
C GLY A 88 -8.17 9.86 17.85
N LEU A 89 -8.28 11.21 17.89
CA LEU A 89 -8.14 12.06 16.70
C LEU A 89 -6.75 11.92 16.07
N ILE A 90 -5.70 12.04 16.88
CA ILE A 90 -4.31 12.00 16.42
C ILE A 90 -3.95 10.60 15.90
N LEU A 91 -4.34 9.54 16.61
CA LEU A 91 -4.14 8.16 16.16
C LEU A 91 -4.90 7.87 14.86
N MET A 92 -6.08 8.46 14.67
CA MET A 92 -6.83 8.39 13.40
C MET A 92 -6.13 9.14 12.27
N HIS A 93 -5.55 10.31 12.52
CA HIS A 93 -4.76 11.05 11.51
C HIS A 93 -3.50 10.28 11.10
N LEU A 94 -2.76 9.73 12.07
CA LEU A 94 -1.62 8.83 11.81
C LEU A 94 -2.07 7.63 10.98
N SER A 95 -3.19 6.99 11.35
CA SER A 95 -3.77 5.89 10.59
C SER A 95 -4.12 6.29 9.14
N GLY A 96 -4.67 7.49 8.95
CA GLY A 96 -4.96 8.06 7.63
C GLY A 96 -3.71 8.19 6.75
N GLY A 97 -2.58 8.63 7.32
CA GLY A 97 -1.29 8.70 6.64
C GLY A 97 -0.83 7.33 6.11
N PHE A 98 -1.05 6.26 6.87
CA PHE A 98 -0.80 4.90 6.39
C PHE A 98 -1.77 4.50 5.26
N LEU A 99 -3.08 4.70 5.44
CA LEU A 99 -4.10 4.24 4.49
C LEU A 99 -3.94 4.85 3.08
N PHE A 100 -3.77 6.17 3.03
CA PHE A 100 -3.75 6.92 1.77
C PHE A 100 -2.33 7.20 1.27
N GLY A 101 -1.32 7.13 2.14
CA GLY A 101 0.09 7.23 1.75
C GLY A 101 0.70 5.88 1.41
N THR A 102 1.18 5.16 2.44
CA THR A 102 2.06 3.99 2.28
C THR A 102 1.35 2.69 1.93
N LEU A 103 0.17 2.45 2.51
CA LEU A 103 -0.65 1.25 2.29
C LEU A 103 -1.72 1.44 1.22
N SER A 104 -1.71 2.59 0.53
CA SER A 104 -2.52 2.74 -0.66
C SER A 104 -2.22 1.58 -1.62
N LEU A 105 -3.27 0.94 -2.12
CA LEU A 105 -3.16 -0.21 -3.06
C LEU A 105 -2.26 0.12 -4.26
N TRP A 106 -2.17 1.40 -4.60
CA TRP A 106 -1.29 1.94 -5.62
C TRP A 106 0.16 2.06 -5.16
N GLY A 107 0.39 2.55 -3.94
CA GLY A 107 1.71 2.58 -3.31
C GLY A 107 2.41 1.23 -3.39
N TYR A 108 1.72 0.14 -3.05
CA TYR A 108 2.32 -1.20 -3.13
C TYR A 108 2.71 -1.66 -4.55
N ARG A 109 1.99 -1.17 -5.57
CA ARG A 109 2.09 -1.72 -6.93
C ARG A 109 2.95 -0.89 -7.86
N THR A 110 3.22 0.37 -7.52
CA THR A 110 3.92 1.34 -8.37
C THR A 110 5.18 0.77 -9.00
N ARG A 111 6.02 0.10 -8.19
CA ARG A 111 7.29 -0.43 -8.68
C ARG A 111 7.18 -1.84 -9.26
N GLN A 112 6.33 -2.70 -8.72
CA GLN A 112 6.07 -4.02 -9.32
C GLN A 112 5.60 -3.91 -10.77
N TYR A 113 4.80 -2.88 -11.08
CA TYR A 113 4.39 -2.59 -12.45
C TYR A 113 5.47 -1.91 -13.30
N VAL A 114 6.42 -1.18 -12.71
CA VAL A 114 7.57 -0.65 -13.44
C VAL A 114 8.46 -1.81 -13.90
N ASP A 115 8.71 -2.77 -13.01
CA ASP A 115 9.65 -3.87 -13.26
C ASP A 115 9.01 -5.00 -14.07
N ASN A 116 7.72 -5.30 -13.88
CA ASN A 116 7.02 -6.41 -14.55
C ASN A 116 6.00 -5.96 -15.62
N GLY A 117 5.94 -4.65 -15.90
CA GLY A 117 4.91 -4.09 -16.77
C GLY A 117 3.49 -4.42 -16.29
N PRO A 118 2.50 -4.51 -17.18
CA PRO A 118 1.12 -4.89 -16.86
C PRO A 118 0.99 -6.22 -16.11
N ALA A 119 1.97 -7.12 -16.18
CA ALA A 119 1.94 -8.42 -15.49
C ALA A 119 2.15 -8.30 -13.97
N GLY A 120 2.57 -7.14 -13.44
CA GLY A 120 2.70 -6.90 -12.00
C GLY A 120 1.41 -7.14 -11.21
N ILE A 121 0.24 -7.02 -11.84
CA ILE A 121 -1.06 -7.32 -11.21
C ILE A 121 -1.18 -8.78 -10.73
N ARG A 122 -0.39 -9.72 -11.27
CA ARG A 122 -0.43 -11.15 -10.93
C ARG A 122 -0.03 -11.44 -9.48
N PHE A 123 0.63 -10.48 -8.83
CA PHE A 123 0.98 -10.52 -7.41
C PHE A 123 -0.18 -10.13 -6.48
N PHE A 124 -1.32 -9.70 -7.04
CA PHE A 124 -2.54 -9.48 -6.27
C PHE A 124 -3.07 -10.81 -5.67
N GLY A 125 -3.72 -10.70 -4.51
CA GLY A 125 -4.23 -11.86 -3.78
C GLY A 125 -3.17 -12.65 -2.99
N GLY A 126 -1.96 -12.11 -2.81
CA GLY A 126 -0.98 -12.67 -1.87
C GLY A 126 -1.41 -12.49 -0.40
N PHE A 127 -0.86 -13.30 0.52
CA PHE A 127 -1.17 -13.22 1.95
C PHE A 127 -0.94 -11.80 2.51
N GLY A 128 0.20 -11.18 2.20
CA GLY A 128 0.50 -9.81 2.63
C GLY A 128 -0.47 -8.76 2.07
N THR A 129 -1.14 -9.01 0.93
CA THR A 129 -2.21 -8.10 0.46
C THR A 129 -3.46 -8.24 1.31
N HIS A 130 -3.84 -9.46 1.70
CA HIS A 130 -5.00 -9.71 2.55
C HIS A 130 -4.83 -9.13 3.94
N SER A 131 -3.68 -9.36 4.59
CA SER A 131 -3.42 -8.84 5.94
C SER A 131 -3.57 -7.31 5.97
N ARG A 132 -2.98 -6.61 5.00
CA ARG A 132 -3.11 -5.15 4.87
C ARG A 132 -4.54 -4.71 4.62
N LEU A 133 -5.27 -5.38 3.72
CA LEU A 133 -6.67 -5.05 3.46
C LEU A 133 -7.55 -5.24 4.70
N ILE A 134 -7.32 -6.30 5.49
CA ILE A 134 -8.02 -6.54 6.76
C ILE A 134 -7.74 -5.39 7.73
N VAL A 135 -6.47 -5.01 7.91
CA VAL A 135 -6.10 -3.89 8.80
C VAL A 135 -6.72 -2.58 8.29
N CYS A 136 -6.68 -2.30 6.99
CA CYS A 136 -7.28 -1.10 6.41
C CYS A 136 -8.80 -1.04 6.63
N VAL A 137 -9.51 -2.16 6.45
CA VAL A 137 -10.95 -2.24 6.74
C VAL A 137 -11.21 -2.00 8.22
N ALA A 138 -10.46 -2.66 9.11
CA ALA A 138 -10.65 -2.53 10.55
C ALA A 138 -10.40 -1.09 11.04
N VAL A 139 -9.34 -0.42 10.57
CA VAL A 139 -9.08 1.00 10.83
C VAL A 139 -10.20 1.88 10.29
N SER A 140 -10.73 1.59 9.10
CA SER A 140 -11.83 2.38 8.52
C SER A 140 -13.13 2.22 9.30
N VAL A 141 -13.42 1.01 9.81
CA VAL A 141 -14.56 0.73 10.68
C VAL A 141 -14.41 1.43 12.03
N TYR A 142 -13.22 1.35 12.65
CA TYR A 142 -12.96 2.08 13.88
C TYR A 142 -13.06 3.59 13.67
N GLY A 143 -12.53 4.11 12.57
CA GLY A 143 -12.68 5.52 12.20
C GLY A 143 -14.14 5.95 12.06
N LEU A 144 -14.96 5.14 11.39
CA LEU A 144 -16.40 5.40 11.32
C LEU A 144 -17.05 5.44 12.70
N TRP A 145 -16.71 4.50 13.58
CA TRP A 145 -17.19 4.50 14.97
C TRP A 145 -16.72 5.75 15.73
N TYR A 146 -15.45 6.14 15.61
CA TYR A 146 -14.88 7.32 16.26
C TYR A 146 -15.62 8.60 15.84
N TRP A 147 -15.84 8.80 14.54
CA TRP A 147 -16.54 9.98 14.05
C TRP A 147 -18.05 9.95 14.33
N LEU A 148 -18.69 8.78 14.42
CA LEU A 148 -20.10 8.67 14.77
C LEU A 148 -20.34 8.86 16.27
N TYR A 149 -19.49 8.30 17.13
CA TYR A 149 -19.74 8.20 18.55
C TYR A 149 -18.59 8.74 19.40
N GLY A 150 -17.34 8.37 19.09
CA GLY A 150 -16.15 8.74 19.85
C GLY A 150 -16.05 10.25 20.13
N VAL A 151 -16.16 11.07 19.07
CA VAL A 151 -16.03 12.54 19.15
C VAL A 151 -17.15 13.22 19.95
N THR A 152 -18.31 12.58 20.14
CA THR A 152 -19.47 13.21 20.80
C THR A 152 -19.83 12.61 22.15
N GLY A 153 -18.96 11.80 22.74
CA GLY A 153 -19.16 11.22 24.07
C GLY A 153 -18.93 9.72 24.16
N GLY A 154 -18.47 9.08 23.08
CA GLY A 154 -17.98 7.70 23.13
C GLY A 154 -16.60 7.56 23.76
N LEU A 155 -15.86 8.67 23.87
CA LEU A 155 -14.55 8.76 24.54
C LEU A 155 -14.60 9.83 25.63
N VAL A 156 -13.63 9.78 26.54
CA VAL A 156 -13.46 10.80 27.59
C VAL A 156 -13.05 12.11 26.93
N HIS A 157 -13.75 13.19 27.24
CA HIS A 157 -13.43 14.53 26.74
C HIS A 157 -12.33 15.15 27.58
N MET A 158 -11.34 15.76 26.92
CA MET A 158 -10.32 16.52 27.62
C MET A 158 -10.94 17.68 28.41
N GLY A 159 -10.44 17.95 29.62
CA GLY A 159 -10.97 18.97 30.52
C GLY A 159 -12.30 18.61 31.16
N SER A 160 -12.90 17.46 30.85
CA SER A 160 -14.16 17.04 31.46
C SER A 160 -13.97 16.62 32.92
N PRO A 161 -15.04 16.67 33.75
CA PRO A 161 -14.99 16.15 35.12
C PRO A 161 -14.58 14.67 35.17
N GLU A 162 -15.02 13.88 34.19
CA GLU A 162 -14.67 12.46 34.07
C GLU A 162 -13.16 12.26 33.89
N GLU A 163 -12.49 13.10 33.10
CA GLU A 163 -11.02 13.07 33.01
C GLU A 163 -10.37 13.35 34.36
N ARG A 164 -10.84 14.36 35.11
CA ARG A 164 -10.24 14.75 36.39
C ARG A 164 -10.38 13.68 37.47
N ASP A 165 -11.47 12.91 37.43
CA ASP A 165 -11.75 11.86 38.41
C ASP A 165 -11.08 10.52 38.05
N GLU A 166 -10.99 10.19 36.76
CA GLU A 166 -10.50 8.88 36.30
C GLU A 166 -9.03 8.87 35.83
N LEU A 167 -8.53 10.01 35.32
CA LEU A 167 -7.20 10.13 34.73
C LEU A 167 -6.38 11.16 35.54
N GLU A 168 -5.35 10.69 36.25
CA GLU A 168 -4.46 11.51 37.07
C GLU A 168 -3.61 12.48 36.21
N VAL A 169 -4.20 13.57 35.71
CA VAL A 169 -3.49 14.67 35.03
C VAL A 169 -3.21 15.77 36.06
N ASN A 170 -1.94 16.10 36.27
CA ASN A 170 -1.52 17.11 37.24
C ASN A 170 -0.60 18.16 36.58
N PRO A 171 -1.02 19.43 36.47
CA PRO A 171 -2.29 20.00 36.94
C PRO A 171 -3.49 19.54 36.07
N PRO A 172 -4.73 19.56 36.61
CA PRO A 172 -5.91 19.20 35.82
C PRO A 172 -6.14 20.18 34.67
N ASN A 173 -6.59 19.65 33.53
CA ASN A 173 -6.93 20.47 32.36
C ASN A 173 -8.07 21.45 32.67
N SER A 174 -7.97 22.66 32.09
CA SER A 174 -9.06 23.64 32.15
C SER A 174 -10.24 23.24 31.26
N ASP A 175 -11.42 23.81 31.51
CA ASP A 175 -12.62 23.55 30.71
C ASP A 175 -12.47 24.04 29.26
N GLU A 176 -11.54 24.97 28.98
CA GLU A 176 -11.23 25.45 27.63
C GLU A 176 -10.60 24.37 26.74
N CYS A 177 -9.95 23.36 27.35
CA CYS A 177 -9.39 22.21 26.66
C CYS A 177 -10.46 21.24 26.12
N SER A 178 -11.74 21.40 26.50
CA SER A 178 -12.84 20.53 26.06
C SER A 178 -13.24 20.69 24.60
N THR A 179 -12.87 21.81 23.97
CA THR A 179 -13.20 22.02 22.56
C THR A 179 -12.13 21.41 21.68
N LEU A 180 -12.48 20.29 21.04
CA LEU A 180 -11.60 19.59 20.12
C LEU A 180 -11.52 20.27 18.75
N TYR A 181 -10.31 20.63 18.33
CA TYR A 181 -10.01 21.17 17.00
C TYR A 181 -9.24 20.16 16.13
N THR A 182 -9.44 20.25 14.83
CA THR A 182 -8.65 19.52 13.82
C THR A 182 -8.18 20.48 12.73
N PHE A 183 -7.09 20.16 12.06
CA PHE A 183 -6.63 20.90 10.90
C PHE A 183 -7.31 20.38 9.63
N MET A 184 -7.99 21.26 8.89
CA MET A 184 -8.43 20.98 7.51
C MET A 184 -8.14 22.21 6.68
N PHE A 185 -6.86 22.49 6.43
CA PHE A 185 -6.35 23.74 5.87
C PHE A 185 -6.61 25.00 6.70
N ALA A 186 -7.43 24.90 7.75
CA ALA A 186 -7.71 25.89 8.77
C ALA A 186 -8.01 25.19 10.11
N LYS A 187 -8.01 25.95 11.21
CA LYS A 187 -8.48 25.49 12.52
C LYS A 187 -10.00 25.31 12.45
N VAL A 188 -10.47 24.06 12.51
CA VAL A 188 -11.89 23.72 12.49
C VAL A 188 -12.24 22.87 13.70
N ARG A 189 -13.46 23.05 14.22
CA ARG A 189 -13.98 22.21 15.31
C ARG A 189 -14.24 20.79 14.82
N ALA A 190 -13.70 19.80 15.52
CA ALA A 190 -13.80 18.38 15.12
C ALA A 190 -15.23 17.84 15.21
N ASP A 191 -16.04 18.37 16.13
CA ASP A 191 -17.47 18.06 16.31
C ASP A 191 -18.39 18.79 15.31
N GLY A 192 -17.84 19.72 14.52
CA GLY A 192 -18.57 20.51 13.53
C GLY A 192 -18.80 19.80 12.19
N GLY A 193 -19.00 20.58 11.11
CA GLY A 193 -19.29 20.05 9.77
C GLY A 193 -18.20 19.11 9.21
N ILE A 194 -16.96 19.25 9.68
CA ILE A 194 -15.84 18.39 9.28
C ILE A 194 -16.06 16.92 9.65
N ARG A 195 -16.82 16.65 10.71
CA ARG A 195 -17.22 15.31 11.14
C ARG A 195 -17.96 14.57 10.03
N ILE A 196 -18.89 15.25 9.36
CA ILE A 196 -19.69 14.67 8.26
C ILE A 196 -18.77 14.26 7.11
N PHE A 197 -17.80 15.11 6.77
CA PHE A 197 -16.80 14.81 5.75
C PHE A 197 -16.02 13.52 6.10
N TYR A 198 -15.50 13.41 7.32
CA TYR A 198 -14.76 12.21 7.72
C TYR A 198 -15.63 10.95 7.79
N ILE A 199 -16.91 11.06 8.19
CA ILE A 199 -17.87 9.93 8.12
C ILE A 199 -18.00 9.43 6.68
N ILE A 200 -18.19 10.34 5.72
CA ILE A 200 -18.31 9.98 4.29
C ILE A 200 -17.03 9.30 3.80
N VAL A 201 -15.86 9.85 4.16
CA VAL A 201 -14.56 9.26 3.81
C VAL A 201 -14.40 7.86 4.41
N CYS A 202 -14.73 7.67 5.68
CA CYS A 202 -14.66 6.37 6.34
C CYS A 202 -15.60 5.34 5.69
N ILE A 203 -16.85 5.70 5.37
CA ILE A 203 -17.78 4.83 4.62
C ILE A 203 -17.19 4.45 3.26
N GLY A 204 -16.67 5.43 2.53
CA GLY A 204 -15.99 5.20 1.25
C GLY A 204 -14.82 4.23 1.37
N CYS A 205 -13.99 4.38 2.41
CA CYS A 205 -12.88 3.47 2.69
C CYS A 205 -13.34 2.05 3.06
N ILE A 206 -14.38 1.90 3.89
CA ILE A 206 -14.96 0.59 4.23
C ILE A 206 -15.44 -0.12 2.97
N ILE A 207 -16.20 0.57 2.13
CA ILE A 207 -16.71 0.01 0.87
C ILE A 207 -15.53 -0.36 -0.04
N TYR A 208 -14.58 0.56 -0.25
CA TYR A 208 -13.45 0.34 -1.13
C TYR A 208 -12.56 -0.82 -0.68
N TYR A 209 -12.03 -0.78 0.55
CA TYR A 209 -11.16 -1.83 1.07
C TYR A 209 -11.92 -3.13 1.31
N GLY A 210 -13.20 -3.08 1.67
CA GLY A 210 -14.06 -4.26 1.84
C GLY A 210 -14.30 -5.00 0.52
N LEU A 211 -14.62 -4.28 -0.56
CA LEU A 211 -14.73 -4.87 -1.90
C LEU A 211 -13.40 -5.45 -2.38
N MET A 212 -12.30 -4.74 -2.13
CA MET A 212 -10.96 -5.22 -2.46
C MET A 212 -10.57 -6.47 -1.66
N LEU A 213 -10.93 -6.53 -0.38
CA LEU A 213 -10.71 -7.70 0.47
C LEU A 213 -11.53 -8.89 -0.01
N LEU A 214 -12.81 -8.70 -0.31
CA LEU A 214 -13.68 -9.74 -0.84
C LEU A 214 -13.10 -10.33 -2.13
N ALA A 215 -12.72 -9.47 -3.06
CA ALA A 215 -12.17 -9.93 -4.31
C ALA A 215 -10.79 -10.57 -4.20
N SER A 216 -9.94 -10.04 -3.32
CA SER A 216 -8.65 -10.67 -2.99
C SER A 216 -8.89 -12.08 -2.45
N SER A 217 -9.88 -12.26 -1.57
CA SER A 217 -10.25 -13.55 -0.99
C SER A 217 -10.78 -14.52 -2.04
N LEU A 218 -11.63 -14.06 -2.98
CA LEU A 218 -12.09 -14.86 -4.11
C LEU A 218 -10.93 -15.30 -5.03
N ALA A 219 -9.99 -14.39 -5.33
CA ALA A 219 -8.80 -14.71 -6.11
C ALA A 219 -7.88 -15.69 -5.37
N GLY A 220 -7.72 -15.53 -4.05
CA GLY A 220 -6.99 -16.43 -3.18
C GLY A 220 -7.60 -17.83 -3.16
N TRP A 221 -8.92 -17.91 -3.02
CA TRP A 221 -9.68 -19.16 -3.08
C TRP A 221 -9.55 -19.86 -4.44
N ALA A 222 -9.72 -19.13 -5.54
CA ALA A 222 -9.53 -19.67 -6.89
C ALA A 222 -8.11 -20.20 -7.10
N ARG A 223 -7.09 -19.48 -6.61
CA ARG A 223 -5.69 -19.92 -6.64
C ARG A 223 -5.47 -21.17 -5.79
N ALA A 224 -6.04 -21.24 -4.58
CA ALA A 224 -5.95 -22.41 -3.72
C ALA A 224 -6.60 -23.65 -4.38
N ARG A 225 -7.78 -23.48 -4.98
CA ARG A 225 -8.49 -24.55 -5.69
C ARG A 225 -7.69 -25.07 -6.87
N ARG A 226 -7.10 -24.17 -7.67
CA ARG A 226 -6.21 -24.54 -8.80
C ARG A 226 -4.94 -25.22 -8.32
N MET A 227 -4.34 -24.75 -7.23
CA MET A 227 -3.18 -25.40 -6.59
C MET A 227 -3.51 -26.84 -6.15
N ILE A 228 -4.69 -27.06 -5.56
CA ILE A 228 -5.14 -28.40 -5.16
C ILE A 228 -5.38 -29.29 -6.39
N GLN A 229 -5.87 -28.74 -7.51
CA GLN A 229 -6.01 -29.50 -8.76
C GLN A 229 -4.66 -29.90 -9.34
N LEU A 230 -3.72 -28.95 -9.48
CA LEU A 230 -2.36 -29.22 -9.93
C LEU A 230 -1.61 -30.20 -8.99
N TYR A 231 -1.87 -30.12 -7.68
CA TYR A 231 -1.39 -31.10 -6.70
C TYR A 231 -1.82 -32.51 -7.08
N LYS A 232 -3.11 -32.69 -7.37
CA LYS A 232 -3.70 -33.99 -7.74
C LYS A 232 -3.16 -34.49 -9.07
N GLU A 233 -2.96 -33.61 -10.04
CA GLU A 233 -2.45 -33.92 -11.37
C GLU A 233 -0.93 -34.12 -11.41
N LYS A 234 -0.22 -33.84 -10.30
CA LYS A 234 1.26 -33.82 -10.22
C LYS A 234 1.90 -32.86 -11.23
N SER A 235 1.15 -31.92 -11.80
CA SER A 235 1.53 -30.98 -12.86
C SER A 235 2.01 -29.63 -12.30
N TRP A 236 2.79 -29.66 -11.21
CA TRP A 236 3.22 -28.49 -10.45
C TRP A 236 4.05 -27.46 -11.23
N ALA A 237 4.65 -27.87 -12.34
CA ALA A 237 5.46 -27.00 -13.18
C ALA A 237 4.62 -25.90 -13.87
N GLU A 238 3.31 -26.11 -14.04
CA GLU A 238 2.43 -25.11 -14.64
C GLU A 238 2.04 -24.06 -13.61
N SER A 239 2.51 -22.82 -13.80
CA SER A 239 2.29 -21.77 -12.81
C SER A 239 0.78 -21.50 -12.62
N SER A 240 0.30 -21.60 -11.38
CA SER A 240 -1.07 -21.29 -10.96
C SER A 240 -1.44 -19.79 -11.04
N ARG A 241 -0.69 -18.99 -11.79
CA ARG A 241 -0.84 -17.53 -11.83
C ARG A 241 -2.06 -17.16 -12.68
N LEU A 242 -3.09 -16.65 -12.02
CA LEU A 242 -4.22 -15.97 -12.65
C LEU A 242 -3.68 -14.84 -13.55
N ARG A 243 -4.07 -14.85 -14.83
CA ARG A 243 -3.73 -13.79 -15.79
C ARG A 243 -4.69 -12.62 -15.58
N PHE A 244 -4.35 -11.73 -14.67
CA PHE A 244 -5.00 -10.42 -14.62
C PHE A 244 -4.39 -9.53 -15.71
N VAL A 245 -5.23 -8.81 -16.43
CA VAL A 245 -4.82 -7.90 -17.50
C VAL A 245 -5.47 -6.54 -17.24
N THR A 246 -4.64 -5.54 -16.93
CA THR A 246 -5.09 -4.15 -16.66
C THR A 246 -5.55 -3.46 -17.94
N GLY A 247 -4.92 -3.80 -19.06
CA GLY A 247 -5.17 -3.23 -20.38
C GLY A 247 -4.56 -1.85 -20.64
N PHE A 248 -3.74 -1.37 -19.73
CA PHE A 248 -2.98 -0.15 -19.94
C PHE A 248 -1.76 -0.38 -20.82
N LYS A 249 -1.45 0.62 -21.67
CA LYS A 249 -0.12 0.72 -22.26
C LYS A 249 0.90 0.96 -21.16
N TYR A 250 2.12 0.44 -21.33
CA TYR A 250 3.20 0.68 -20.37
C TYR A 250 3.44 2.19 -20.14
N ARG A 251 3.40 3.00 -21.21
CA ARG A 251 3.53 4.46 -21.12
C ARG A 251 2.41 5.14 -20.31
N GLU A 252 1.16 4.71 -20.49
CA GLU A 252 0.01 5.25 -19.73
C GLU A 252 0.17 4.94 -18.24
N LEU A 253 0.58 3.71 -17.94
CA LEU A 253 0.81 3.23 -16.60
C LEU A 253 1.94 3.99 -15.89
N GLN A 254 3.03 4.29 -16.61
CA GLN A 254 4.12 5.13 -16.10
C GLN A 254 3.66 6.55 -15.73
N VAL A 255 2.81 7.18 -16.55
CA VAL A 255 2.27 8.52 -16.26
C VAL A 255 1.40 8.49 -15.01
N LEU A 256 0.49 7.51 -14.94
CA LEU A 256 -0.39 7.32 -13.78
C LEU A 256 0.43 7.15 -12.50
N PHE A 257 1.50 6.35 -12.53
CA PHE A 257 2.38 6.16 -11.38
C PHE A 257 3.19 7.38 -11.00
N LYS A 258 3.71 8.14 -11.97
CA LYS A 258 4.38 9.40 -11.65
C LYS A 258 3.44 10.33 -10.89
N TRP A 259 2.20 10.44 -11.33
CA TRP A 259 1.19 11.24 -10.65
C TRP A 259 0.84 10.70 -9.26
N LEU A 260 0.61 9.39 -9.14
CA LEU A 260 0.34 8.75 -7.85
C LEU A 260 1.49 8.88 -6.85
N ARG A 261 2.75 8.85 -7.30
CA ARG A 261 3.91 9.10 -6.42
C ARG A 261 3.86 10.52 -5.84
N TRP A 262 3.59 11.52 -6.66
CA TRP A 262 3.46 12.90 -6.19
C TRP A 262 2.27 13.06 -5.24
N LEU A 263 1.12 12.47 -5.59
CA LEU A 263 -0.06 12.51 -4.74
C LEU A 263 0.18 11.82 -3.39
N ASN A 264 0.85 10.66 -3.38
CA ASN A 264 1.22 9.97 -2.14
C ASN A 264 2.18 10.82 -1.29
N LEU A 265 3.19 11.45 -1.90
CA LEU A 265 4.10 12.35 -1.17
C LEU A 265 3.35 13.53 -0.57
N ALA A 266 2.50 14.19 -1.37
CA ALA A 266 1.69 15.31 -0.93
C ALA A 266 0.76 14.89 0.22
N PHE A 267 0.17 13.69 0.15
CA PHE A 267 -0.68 13.16 1.21
C PHE A 267 0.09 12.84 2.50
N LEU A 268 1.31 12.29 2.39
CA LEU A 268 2.16 12.03 3.55
C LEU A 268 2.55 13.35 4.25
N ILE A 269 2.98 14.35 3.50
CA ILE A 269 3.26 15.69 4.02
C ILE A 269 2.01 16.29 4.66
N TYR A 270 0.87 16.22 3.96
CA TYR A 270 -0.41 16.68 4.49
C TYR A 270 -0.77 15.98 5.81
N SER A 271 -0.53 14.66 5.93
CA SER A 271 -0.80 13.91 7.15
C SER A 271 0.12 14.31 8.31
N MET A 272 1.39 14.62 8.04
CA MET A 272 2.29 15.19 9.06
C MET A 272 1.76 16.54 9.54
N LEU A 273 1.46 17.45 8.61
CA LEU A 273 0.90 18.78 8.94
C LEU A 273 -0.43 18.66 9.69
N LEU A 274 -1.29 17.73 9.28
CA LEU A 274 -2.56 17.43 9.92
C LEU A 274 -2.39 17.05 11.39
N VAL A 275 -1.39 16.21 11.71
CA VAL A 275 -1.07 15.84 13.10
C VAL A 275 -0.48 17.02 13.87
N GLU A 276 0.56 17.66 13.34
CA GLU A 276 1.28 18.76 14.03
C GLU A 276 0.36 19.95 14.31
N PHE A 277 -0.41 20.40 13.32
CA PHE A 277 -1.34 21.52 13.52
C PHE A 277 -2.51 21.15 14.42
N SER A 278 -3.01 19.90 14.39
CA SER A 278 -4.06 19.48 15.33
C SER A 278 -3.55 19.49 16.76
N LEU A 279 -2.32 19.00 17.03
CA LEU A 279 -1.71 19.09 18.35
C LEU A 279 -1.55 20.54 18.81
N ASN A 280 -1.03 21.40 17.92
CA ASN A 280 -0.83 22.82 18.21
C ASN A 280 -2.16 23.57 18.47
N PHE A 281 -3.21 23.29 17.69
CA PHE A 281 -4.52 23.94 17.85
C PHE A 281 -5.26 23.56 19.12
N ASN A 282 -4.95 22.39 19.70
CA ASN A 282 -5.48 21.91 20.97
C ASN A 282 -4.50 22.11 22.13
N HIS A 283 -3.43 22.89 21.93
CA HIS A 283 -2.49 23.24 22.99
C HIS A 283 -1.84 22.03 23.68
N VAL A 284 -1.72 20.90 22.98
CA VAL A 284 -1.07 19.67 23.49
C VAL A 284 0.43 19.75 23.25
N SER A 285 1.10 20.64 23.97
CA SER A 285 2.53 20.93 23.76
C SER A 285 3.46 19.91 24.42
N ALA A 286 3.00 19.18 25.44
CA ALA A 286 3.82 18.24 26.19
C ALA A 286 4.43 17.13 25.30
N VAL A 287 3.70 16.70 24.27
CA VAL A 287 4.19 15.69 23.31
C VAL A 287 5.19 16.23 22.28
N LEU A 288 5.41 17.55 22.23
CA LEU A 288 6.31 18.18 21.25
C LEU A 288 7.79 18.10 21.64
N GLY A 289 8.13 17.63 22.85
CA GLY A 289 9.51 17.47 23.31
C GLY A 289 10.12 18.76 23.86
N GLY A 290 9.46 19.36 24.86
CA GLY A 290 9.97 20.54 25.55
C GLY A 290 11.30 20.27 26.29
N PRO A 291 12.10 21.33 26.60
CA PRO A 291 13.42 21.18 27.23
C PRO A 291 13.45 20.32 28.50
N ASN A 292 12.35 20.34 29.26
CA ASN A 292 12.22 19.66 30.55
C ASN A 292 11.30 18.41 30.50
N GLU A 293 10.71 18.09 29.34
CA GLU A 293 9.71 17.03 29.17
C GLU A 293 10.15 15.97 28.15
N ASN A 294 11.47 15.84 27.95
CA ASN A 294 12.07 14.92 26.98
C ASN A 294 12.02 13.46 27.47
N GLU A 295 10.83 12.88 27.44
CA GLU A 295 10.57 11.46 27.69
C GLU A 295 10.97 10.54 26.52
N LEU A 296 11.83 11.01 25.61
CA LEU A 296 12.40 10.20 24.51
C LEU A 296 13.11 8.94 25.01
N HIS A 297 13.50 8.89 26.29
CA HIS A 297 14.11 7.75 26.92
C HIS A 297 13.12 6.60 27.22
N LEU A 298 11.81 6.84 27.19
CA LEU A 298 10.81 5.79 27.41
C LEU A 298 10.83 4.78 26.24
N PRO A 299 10.79 3.47 26.52
CA PRO A 299 10.77 2.44 25.47
C PRO A 299 9.65 2.62 24.45
N ALA A 300 8.48 3.11 24.89
CA ALA A 300 7.32 3.37 24.04
C ALA A 300 7.62 4.41 22.93
N GLN A 301 8.48 5.39 23.21
CA GLN A 301 8.89 6.41 22.25
C GLN A 301 10.16 6.04 21.48
N LEU A 302 11.13 5.45 22.18
CA LEU A 302 12.44 5.12 21.61
C LEU A 302 12.35 4.02 20.56
N LEU A 303 11.54 2.98 20.80
CA LEU A 303 11.44 1.84 19.87
C LEU A 303 10.90 2.24 18.50
N PRO A 304 9.74 2.94 18.38
CA PRO A 304 9.26 3.42 17.08
C PRO A 304 10.26 4.33 16.39
N LEU A 305 10.90 5.24 17.15
CA LEU A 305 11.90 6.17 16.61
C LEU A 305 13.07 5.41 15.99
N LEU A 306 13.66 4.45 16.71
CA LEU A 306 14.79 3.66 16.23
C LEU A 306 14.40 2.80 15.03
N ILE A 307 13.24 2.13 15.06
CA ILE A 307 12.75 1.31 13.95
C ILE A 307 12.57 2.16 12.69
N GLY A 308 11.92 3.33 12.83
CA GLY A 308 11.72 4.26 11.72
C GLY A 308 13.03 4.82 11.18
N ALA A 309 13.87 5.38 12.06
CA ALA A 309 15.12 6.05 11.68
C ALA A 309 16.14 5.08 11.08
N ILE A 310 16.38 3.93 11.71
CA ILE A 310 17.33 2.93 11.20
C ILE A 310 16.83 2.35 9.88
N GLY A 311 15.51 2.08 9.77
CA GLY A 311 14.90 1.65 8.52
C GLY A 311 15.10 2.66 7.38
N PHE A 312 14.92 3.95 7.67
CA PHE A 312 15.15 5.02 6.70
C PHE A 312 16.62 5.16 6.30
N VAL A 313 17.54 5.13 7.27
CA VAL A 313 19.00 5.20 7.01
C VAL A 313 19.46 4.03 6.16
N ARG A 314 19.00 2.80 6.47
CA ARG A 314 19.28 1.60 5.67
C ARG A 314 18.84 1.77 4.22
N THR A 315 17.61 2.24 3.98
CA THR A 315 17.10 2.46 2.63
C THR A 315 17.88 3.54 1.89
N CYS A 316 18.27 4.62 2.57
CA CYS A 316 19.13 5.65 1.98
C CYS A 316 20.52 5.12 1.63
N TYR A 317 21.10 4.28 2.49
CA TYR A 317 22.39 3.63 2.24
C TYR A 317 22.31 2.71 1.00
N LEU A 318 21.31 1.84 0.92
CA LEU A 318 21.12 0.93 -0.23
C LEU A 318 20.80 1.71 -1.52
N LEU A 319 20.08 2.82 -1.41
CA LEU A 319 19.86 3.72 -2.55
C LEU A 319 21.18 4.33 -3.02
N PHE A 320 22.00 4.84 -2.10
CA PHE A 320 23.31 5.39 -2.42
C PHE A 320 24.23 4.34 -3.04
N GLU A 321 24.26 3.13 -2.49
CA GLU A 321 25.00 1.99 -3.04
C GLU A 321 24.53 1.64 -4.47
N SER A 322 23.21 1.63 -4.70
CA SER A 322 22.64 1.41 -6.03
C SER A 322 23.02 2.47 -7.06
N TRP A 323 23.31 3.71 -6.62
CA TRP A 323 23.79 4.76 -7.49
C TRP A 323 25.30 4.69 -7.72
N ARG A 324 26.06 4.25 -6.70
CA ARG A 324 27.51 4.13 -6.77
C ARG A 324 27.97 3.00 -7.68
N SER A 325 27.36 1.83 -7.56
CA SER A 325 27.75 0.61 -8.28
C SER A 325 26.52 -0.09 -8.85
N PRO A 326 25.96 0.38 -9.97
CA PRO A 326 24.76 -0.23 -10.55
C PRO A 326 24.96 -1.70 -10.97
N GLU A 327 26.19 -2.10 -11.25
CA GLU A 327 26.56 -3.47 -11.64
C GLU A 327 26.70 -4.42 -10.44
N ASP A 328 26.97 -3.89 -9.23
CA ASP A 328 27.15 -4.68 -8.00
C ASP A 328 25.87 -4.78 -7.15
N ILE A 329 24.71 -4.36 -7.67
CA ILE A 329 23.44 -4.33 -6.93
C ILE A 329 22.92 -5.75 -6.58
N ASP A 330 23.50 -6.80 -7.15
CA ASP A 330 23.22 -8.13 -6.64
C ASP A 330 23.81 -8.23 -5.23
N PRO A 331 22.97 -8.30 -4.17
CA PRO A 331 23.45 -8.21 -2.81
C PRO A 331 24.56 -9.24 -2.64
N SER A 332 25.75 -8.79 -2.23
CA SER A 332 26.91 -9.66 -1.97
C SER A 332 26.64 -10.75 -0.91
N LEU A 333 25.46 -10.69 -0.26
CA LEU A 333 24.94 -11.69 0.68
C LEU A 333 23.93 -12.68 0.08
N SER A 334 23.39 -12.43 -1.12
CA SER A 334 22.67 -13.44 -1.88
C SER A 334 23.68 -14.22 -2.68
N ALA A 335 24.03 -15.42 -2.19
CA ALA A 335 24.86 -16.36 -2.92
C ALA A 335 24.42 -16.44 -4.39
N PRO A 336 25.38 -16.49 -5.34
CA PRO A 336 25.07 -16.53 -6.77
C PRO A 336 24.01 -17.60 -7.01
N PRO A 337 22.97 -17.32 -7.82
CA PRO A 337 21.91 -18.28 -8.09
C PRO A 337 22.54 -19.52 -8.68
N THR A 338 22.73 -20.54 -7.84
CA THR A 338 23.22 -21.83 -8.26
C THR A 338 22.23 -22.29 -9.32
N PRO A 339 22.66 -22.58 -10.57
CA PRO A 339 21.75 -22.99 -11.62
C PRO A 339 20.94 -24.16 -11.07
N LEU A 340 19.64 -23.92 -10.84
CA LEU A 340 18.80 -24.84 -10.10
C LEU A 340 18.69 -26.11 -10.96
N PRO A 341 19.32 -27.25 -10.58
CA PRO A 341 18.94 -28.52 -11.17
C PRO A 341 17.44 -28.70 -10.92
N SER A 342 16.72 -29.30 -11.86
CA SER A 342 15.27 -29.55 -11.83
C SER A 342 14.82 -30.00 -10.44
N ARG A 343 14.39 -29.04 -9.62
CA ARG A 343 14.33 -29.21 -8.17
C ARG A 343 12.96 -29.80 -7.83
N THR A 344 12.96 -31.04 -7.35
CA THR A 344 11.85 -31.58 -6.57
C THR A 344 11.67 -30.66 -5.36
N MET A 345 10.51 -30.00 -5.28
CA MET A 345 10.25 -28.98 -4.29
C MET A 345 10.24 -29.61 -2.89
N HIS A 346 11.17 -29.20 -2.03
CA HIS A 346 11.21 -29.70 -0.65
C HIS A 346 10.10 -28.98 0.14
N PRO A 347 9.42 -29.61 1.12
CA PRO A 347 8.40 -28.94 1.94
C PRO A 347 8.86 -27.64 2.64
N ARG A 348 10.17 -27.43 2.81
CA ARG A 348 10.73 -26.16 3.30
C ARG A 348 10.55 -24.99 2.31
N ASP A 349 10.47 -25.29 1.01
CA ASP A 349 10.26 -24.29 -0.04
C ASP A 349 8.78 -23.83 -0.12
N MET A 350 7.85 -24.50 0.57
CA MET A 350 6.46 -24.02 0.65
C MET A 350 6.38 -22.63 1.30
N LEU A 351 7.26 -22.30 2.25
CA LEU A 351 7.28 -20.98 2.87
C LEU A 351 7.70 -19.88 1.87
N LEU A 352 8.61 -20.20 0.94
CA LEU A 352 9.00 -19.28 -0.14
C LEU A 352 7.86 -19.01 -1.12
N LEU A 353 6.91 -19.95 -1.27
CA LEU A 353 5.71 -19.76 -2.08
C LEU A 353 4.80 -18.65 -1.54
N PHE A 354 4.86 -18.36 -0.24
CA PHE A 354 4.12 -17.28 0.41
C PHE A 354 4.84 -15.93 0.33
N SER A 355 6.14 -15.90 -0.03
CA SER A 355 6.93 -14.68 -0.24
C SER A 355 7.55 -14.61 -1.65
N PRO A 356 6.73 -14.58 -2.72
CA PRO A 356 7.22 -14.51 -4.10
C PRO A 356 7.95 -13.19 -4.43
N ALA A 357 7.93 -12.20 -3.53
CA ALA A 357 8.67 -10.95 -3.68
C ALA A 357 10.19 -11.14 -3.73
N MET A 358 10.72 -12.26 -3.20
CA MET A 358 12.15 -12.53 -3.17
C MET A 358 12.70 -13.21 -4.44
N ALA A 359 11.85 -13.73 -5.31
CA ALA A 359 12.30 -14.35 -6.56
C ALA A 359 12.45 -13.29 -7.66
N ARG A 360 13.61 -12.59 -7.70
CA ARG A 360 13.97 -11.72 -8.84
C ARG A 360 14.08 -12.59 -10.10
N ARG A 361 13.29 -12.25 -11.12
CA ARG A 361 13.60 -12.64 -12.51
C ARG A 361 14.33 -11.49 -13.18
N ALA A 362 15.21 -11.82 -14.12
CA ALA A 362 15.84 -10.85 -15.01
C ALA A 362 14.78 -9.89 -15.57
N THR A 363 15.09 -8.60 -15.55
CA THR A 363 14.26 -7.55 -16.14
C THR A 363 13.98 -7.88 -17.59
N VAL A 364 12.72 -8.18 -17.89
CA VAL A 364 12.29 -8.40 -19.27
C VAL A 364 12.13 -7.01 -19.91
N SER A 365 12.88 -6.75 -20.99
CA SER A 365 12.70 -5.53 -21.77
C SER A 365 11.30 -5.53 -22.38
N HIS A 366 10.44 -4.60 -21.94
CA HIS A 366 9.08 -4.47 -22.43
C HIS A 366 9.00 -3.40 -23.53
N ASN A 367 8.32 -3.72 -24.63
CA ASN A 367 8.02 -2.71 -25.64
C ASN A 367 6.97 -1.73 -25.05
N PRO A 368 7.26 -0.41 -25.00
CA PRO A 368 6.38 0.57 -24.35
C PRO A 368 4.99 0.70 -24.98
N GLU A 369 4.84 0.25 -26.23
CA GLU A 369 3.59 0.28 -26.98
C GLU A 369 2.81 -1.04 -26.95
N GLU A 370 3.39 -2.09 -26.38
CA GLU A 370 2.73 -3.39 -26.29
C GLU A 370 1.49 -3.31 -25.40
N ILE A 371 0.36 -3.73 -25.97
CA ILE A 371 -0.90 -3.92 -25.25
C ILE A 371 -1.23 -5.40 -25.37
N ASP A 372 -1.60 -6.01 -24.24
CA ASP A 372 -2.16 -7.36 -24.23
C ASP A 372 -3.35 -7.44 -25.20
N GLU A 373 -3.32 -8.37 -26.16
CA GLU A 373 -4.36 -8.52 -27.18
C GLU A 373 -5.76 -8.61 -26.59
N THR A 374 -5.89 -9.24 -25.41
CA THR A 374 -7.17 -9.37 -24.68
C THR A 374 -7.72 -8.02 -24.24
N ALA A 375 -6.86 -7.03 -24.01
CA ALA A 375 -7.24 -5.71 -23.57
C ALA A 375 -7.43 -4.70 -24.69
N LYS A 376 -6.92 -4.95 -25.91
CA LYS A 376 -7.08 -4.03 -27.05
C LYS A 376 -8.56 -3.74 -27.35
N LYS A 377 -9.44 -4.70 -27.08
CA LYS A 377 -10.89 -4.59 -27.29
C LYS A 377 -11.61 -3.73 -26.23
N ARG A 378 -10.98 -3.46 -25.07
CA ARG A 378 -11.63 -2.74 -23.96
C ARG A 378 -11.59 -1.22 -24.17
N GLY A 379 -12.75 -0.58 -23.98
CA GLY A 379 -12.85 0.88 -23.91
C GLY A 379 -11.93 1.48 -22.84
N ARG A 380 -11.42 2.68 -23.08
CA ARG A 380 -10.57 3.41 -22.10
C ARG A 380 -11.17 3.48 -20.69
N PRO A 381 -12.46 3.86 -20.46
CA PRO A 381 -12.98 3.98 -19.10
C PRO A 381 -12.99 2.65 -18.34
N VAL A 382 -13.29 1.54 -19.03
CA VAL A 382 -13.26 0.20 -18.45
C VAL A 382 -11.85 -0.20 -18.03
N ARG A 383 -10.83 0.15 -18.83
CA ARG A 383 -9.43 -0.11 -18.47
C ARG A 383 -9.02 0.64 -17.21
N TYR A 384 -9.36 1.92 -17.09
CA TYR A 384 -9.18 2.68 -15.84
C TYR A 384 -9.87 1.99 -14.68
N LEU A 385 -11.16 1.67 -14.82
CA LEU A 385 -11.91 1.01 -13.76
C LEU A 385 -11.25 -0.32 -13.33
N VAL A 386 -10.79 -1.15 -14.27
CA VAL A 386 -10.10 -2.42 -13.98
C VAL A 386 -8.74 -2.22 -13.32
N ALA A 387 -7.99 -1.15 -13.61
CA ALA A 387 -6.74 -0.91 -12.88
C ALA A 387 -6.98 -0.44 -11.43
N TRP A 388 -8.02 0.37 -11.22
CA TRP A 388 -8.44 0.79 -9.87
C TRP A 388 -9.11 -0.34 -9.08
N LEU A 389 -9.81 -1.23 -9.79
CA LEU A 389 -10.55 -2.37 -9.25
C LEU A 389 -10.16 -3.65 -10.04
N PRO A 390 -8.97 -4.22 -9.79
CA PRO A 390 -8.43 -5.41 -10.48
C PRO A 390 -9.39 -6.59 -10.58
N TRP A 391 -10.26 -6.71 -9.59
CA TRP A 391 -11.21 -7.80 -9.48
C TRP A 391 -12.32 -7.76 -10.51
N LEU A 392 -12.59 -6.59 -11.11
CA LEU A 392 -13.53 -6.51 -12.21
C LEU A 392 -13.08 -7.37 -13.38
N SER A 393 -11.77 -7.63 -13.56
CA SER A 393 -11.31 -8.55 -14.59
C SER A 393 -11.70 -10.01 -14.34
N LEU A 394 -12.20 -10.36 -13.15
CA LEU A 394 -12.73 -11.70 -12.85
C LEU A 394 -14.18 -11.87 -13.30
N LEU A 395 -14.91 -10.77 -13.52
CA LEU A 395 -16.30 -10.82 -13.99
C LEU A 395 -16.33 -11.03 -15.51
N GLU A 396 -17.12 -12.01 -15.98
CA GLU A 396 -17.26 -12.33 -17.42
C GLU A 396 -17.67 -11.12 -18.26
N SER A 397 -18.54 -10.26 -17.72
CA SER A 397 -18.98 -9.02 -18.37
C SER A 397 -17.85 -8.04 -18.70
N PHE A 398 -16.71 -8.15 -18.01
CA PHE A 398 -15.50 -7.35 -18.26
C PHE A 398 -14.44 -8.12 -19.09
N GLN A 399 -14.62 -9.43 -19.29
CA GLN A 399 -13.76 -10.26 -20.12
C GLN A 399 -14.21 -10.24 -21.60
N GLU A 400 -15.52 -10.27 -21.86
CA GLU A 400 -16.06 -10.63 -23.18
C GLU A 400 -17.05 -9.60 -23.76
N GLN A 401 -16.68 -8.33 -23.85
CA GLN A 401 -17.40 -7.43 -24.77
C GLN A 401 -16.62 -7.32 -26.08
N PRO A 402 -16.89 -8.19 -27.09
CA PRO A 402 -16.74 -7.75 -28.45
C PRO A 402 -17.68 -6.57 -28.59
N MET A 403 -17.12 -5.36 -28.77
CA MET A 403 -17.94 -4.25 -29.23
C MET A 403 -18.70 -4.77 -30.45
N PRO A 404 -20.05 -4.68 -30.49
CA PRO A 404 -20.77 -5.05 -31.69
C PRO A 404 -20.09 -4.25 -32.77
N ASP A 405 -19.48 -4.97 -33.73
CA ASP A 405 -18.77 -4.33 -34.81
C ASP A 405 -19.76 -3.30 -35.33
N LYS A 406 -19.41 -2.02 -35.19
CA LYS A 406 -19.97 -0.98 -36.04
C LYS A 406 -19.39 -1.27 -37.42
N GLU A 407 -19.72 -2.46 -37.93
CA GLU A 407 -19.73 -2.83 -39.31
C GLU A 407 -20.54 -1.70 -39.90
N LYS A 408 -19.78 -0.80 -40.52
CA LYS A 408 -20.32 0.29 -41.29
C LYS A 408 -21.37 -0.36 -42.18
N ARG A 409 -22.64 -0.18 -41.84
CA ARG A 409 -23.71 0.01 -42.82
C ARG A 409 -23.33 1.23 -43.65
N VAL A 410 -22.28 1.10 -44.46
CA VAL A 410 -22.26 1.64 -45.80
C VAL A 410 -23.12 0.66 -46.58
N SER A 411 -24.43 0.73 -46.30
CA SER A 411 -25.43 0.28 -47.24
C SER A 411 -25.14 1.01 -48.53
N GLY A 412 -24.94 0.22 -49.59
CA GLY A 412 -24.67 0.73 -50.91
C GLY A 412 -25.61 1.86 -51.30
N ARG A 413 -25.02 2.90 -51.87
CA ARG A 413 -25.69 3.63 -52.94
C ARG A 413 -25.28 2.91 -54.21
N SER A 414 -26.14 1.99 -54.63
CA SER A 414 -26.17 1.48 -56.00
C SER A 414 -26.72 2.58 -56.90
N ASP A 415 -25.90 3.07 -57.80
CA ASP A 415 -26.27 3.59 -59.12
C ASP A 415 -25.05 3.16 -59.97
N GLY A 416 -25.07 2.17 -60.86
CA GLY A 416 -26.10 1.86 -61.85
C GLY A 416 -25.59 2.34 -63.21
N SER A 417 -24.69 1.59 -63.87
CA SER A 417 -24.56 1.65 -65.34
C SER A 417 -23.82 0.42 -65.87
N GLU A 418 -24.49 -0.22 -66.82
CA GLU A 418 -24.19 -1.49 -67.47
C GLU A 418 -23.00 -1.43 -68.44
N SER A 419 -22.46 -2.62 -68.77
CA SER A 419 -22.18 -3.16 -70.13
C SER A 419 -20.81 -3.87 -70.27
N PRO A 420 -20.69 -4.86 -71.20
CA PRO A 420 -20.04 -6.14 -70.90
C PRO A 420 -18.87 -6.54 -71.83
N GLN A 421 -18.30 -7.73 -71.52
CA GLN A 421 -17.44 -8.60 -72.35
C GLN A 421 -16.07 -8.05 -72.73
N TRP A 422 -14.97 -8.77 -72.45
CA TRP A 422 -14.27 -9.71 -73.37
C TRP A 422 -13.06 -10.36 -72.66
N ALA A 423 -12.61 -11.47 -73.23
CA ALA A 423 -11.73 -12.50 -72.69
C ALA A 423 -10.24 -12.11 -72.56
N ALA A 424 -9.48 -12.79 -71.69
CA ALA A 424 -8.21 -13.46 -72.04
C ALA A 424 -7.57 -14.25 -70.88
N LYS A 425 -7.41 -15.55 -71.15
CA LYS A 425 -6.36 -16.51 -70.77
C LYS A 425 -5.14 -16.03 -69.96
N SER A 426 -4.80 -16.82 -68.95
CA SER A 426 -3.49 -17.46 -68.62
C SER A 426 -3.39 -17.60 -67.09
N GLY A 427 -3.02 -18.70 -66.45
CA GLY A 427 -2.18 -19.82 -66.86
C GLY A 427 -1.03 -19.95 -65.87
N TRP A 428 -1.24 -20.53 -64.68
CA TRP A 428 -0.19 -20.94 -63.71
C TRP A 428 -0.66 -22.17 -62.93
N ARG A 429 -0.26 -23.38 -63.35
CA ARG A 429 0.86 -24.20 -62.83
C ARG A 429 0.70 -24.59 -61.35
N GLN A 430 0.17 -25.80 -61.16
CA GLN A 430 0.46 -26.66 -60.00
C GLN A 430 1.96 -26.97 -59.98
N VAL A 431 2.57 -26.75 -58.82
CA VAL A 431 3.89 -27.31 -58.48
C VAL A 431 3.67 -28.26 -57.31
N SER A 432 3.65 -29.55 -57.63
CA SER A 432 4.00 -30.66 -56.75
C SER A 432 5.43 -30.44 -56.26
N ARG A 433 5.68 -30.62 -54.97
CA ARG A 433 7.04 -30.70 -54.44
C ARG A 433 7.19 -31.97 -53.63
N ASP A 434 8.18 -32.72 -54.07
CA ASP A 434 8.52 -34.09 -53.74
C ASP A 434 8.90 -34.32 -52.27
N GLU A 435 8.63 -35.56 -51.89
CA GLU A 435 9.31 -36.33 -50.84
C GLU A 435 10.83 -36.23 -50.98
N GLY A 436 11.51 -36.04 -49.84
CA GLY A 436 12.95 -36.06 -49.73
C GLY A 436 13.34 -36.81 -48.47
N ASP A 437 13.73 -38.06 -48.66
CA ASP A 437 14.39 -38.94 -47.71
C ASP A 437 15.60 -38.27 -47.05
N HIS A 438 15.69 -38.36 -45.72
CA HIS A 438 16.96 -38.17 -45.02
C HIS A 438 17.34 -39.45 -44.29
N GLU A 439 18.21 -40.18 -44.98
CA GLU A 439 18.95 -41.34 -44.56
C GLU A 439 20.02 -40.98 -43.50
N ALA A 440 20.36 -41.99 -42.71
CA ALA A 440 21.18 -41.96 -41.53
C ALA A 440 22.66 -41.59 -41.76
N VAL A 441 23.25 -40.85 -40.81
CA VAL A 441 24.70 -40.87 -40.58
C VAL A 441 24.97 -41.20 -39.12
N ARG A 442 25.43 -42.43 -38.91
CA ARG A 442 26.22 -42.86 -37.75
C ARG A 442 27.49 -42.02 -37.68
N GLN A 443 27.77 -41.41 -36.52
CA GLN A 443 29.14 -41.19 -36.08
C GLN A 443 29.29 -41.65 -34.63
N SER A 444 30.36 -42.40 -34.45
CA SER A 444 30.74 -43.17 -33.28
C SER A 444 31.99 -42.56 -32.64
N ALA A 445 31.99 -42.56 -31.30
CA ALA A 445 33.14 -42.60 -30.37
C ALA A 445 33.96 -41.29 -30.16
N PRO A 446 34.85 -41.18 -29.14
CA PRO A 446 35.11 -42.03 -27.96
C PRO A 446 35.25 -41.27 -26.61
N GLY A 447 35.39 -42.02 -25.51
CA GLY A 447 36.42 -41.72 -24.49
C GLY A 447 35.99 -41.07 -23.18
N GLN A 448 35.74 -41.90 -22.16
CA GLN A 448 36.00 -41.54 -20.76
C GLN A 448 37.51 -41.32 -20.52
N PRO A 449 37.85 -40.51 -19.51
CA PRO A 449 38.90 -40.91 -18.59
C PRO A 449 38.37 -40.94 -17.15
N GLU A 450 38.58 -42.08 -16.51
CA GLU A 450 38.67 -42.20 -15.05
C GLU A 450 39.97 -41.56 -14.57
N SER A 451 39.93 -40.88 -13.42
CA SER A 451 41.01 -40.80 -12.42
C SER A 451 40.55 -39.87 -11.27
N PRO A 452 41.21 -39.93 -10.10
CA PRO A 452 41.46 -41.07 -9.22
C PRO A 452 40.64 -41.03 -7.93
#